data_AF-A0A3M6EUW2-F1
#
_entry.id   AF-A0A3M6EUW2-F1
#
_cell.length_a   1.000
_cell.length_b   1.000
_cell.length_c   1.000
_cell.angle_alpha   90.00
_cell.angle_beta   90.00
_cell.angle_gamma   90.00
#
_symmetry.space_group_name_H-M   'P 1'
#
loop_
_entity.id
_entity.type
_entity.pdbx_description
1 polymer ?
#
loop_
_entity_poly.entity_id
_entity_poly.type
_entity_poly.pdbx_seq_one_letter_code
_entity_poly.pdbx_strand_id
1 'polypeptide(L)'
;MIGLRPSFLPLFREPFVLNYLWFFLAALFEIAGCYAFWLWLRQGKSALWVIPALISLTLFALLLTRVEAAYAGRAYAAYGGIYIVASIAWLGLVERVRPLGTDWLGLAFCVIGATIILLGPRWSAS
;
A
#
# COMPACT_ATOMS: atom_id res chain seq x y z
N MET A 1 7.33 20.10 31.73
CA MET A 1 7.94 18.75 31.82
C MET A 1 7.07 17.78 31.04
N ILE A 2 7.51 17.40 29.84
CA ILE A 2 7.46 16.05 29.23
C ILE A 2 8.41 16.22 28.04
N GLY A 3 9.70 16.14 28.38
CA GLY A 3 10.75 15.92 27.42
C GLY A 3 10.85 14.42 27.23
N LEU A 4 10.70 13.99 25.99
CA LEU A 4 11.32 12.80 25.42
C LEU A 4 11.35 13.04 23.91
N ARG A 5 12.33 13.86 23.48
CA ARG A 5 12.94 13.62 22.18
C ARG A 5 13.53 12.20 22.28
N PRO A 6 13.07 11.21 21.50
CA PRO A 6 13.85 10.01 21.34
C PRO A 6 15.14 10.43 20.65
N SER A 7 16.23 10.23 21.38
CA SER A 7 17.59 10.34 20.92
C SER A 7 17.73 9.67 19.56
N PHE A 8 18.06 10.50 18.58
CA PHE A 8 18.81 10.17 17.37
C PHE A 8 19.63 8.87 17.52
N LEU A 9 19.11 7.77 17.01
CA LEU A 9 19.92 6.66 16.52
C LEU A 9 20.15 6.93 15.03
N PRO A 10 21.36 7.33 14.59
CA PRO A 10 21.68 7.48 13.17
C PRO A 10 22.05 6.11 12.55
N LEU A 11 21.33 5.03 12.90
CA LEU A 11 21.66 3.67 12.47
C LEU A 11 20.61 3.03 11.55
N PHE A 12 19.41 3.58 11.48
CA PHE A 12 18.35 3.12 10.56
C PHE A 12 17.86 4.29 9.72
N ARG A 13 18.74 4.90 8.94
CA ARG A 13 18.28 5.53 7.69
C ARG A 13 18.05 4.37 6.75
N GLU A 14 16.96 3.64 6.94
CA GLU A 14 16.65 2.53 6.06
C GLU A 14 16.63 3.09 4.63
N PRO A 15 17.40 2.53 3.69
CA PRO A 15 17.42 3.02 2.32
C PRO A 15 15.98 3.08 1.82
N PHE A 16 15.64 4.10 1.01
CA PHE A 16 14.33 4.27 0.36
C PHE A 16 13.72 2.92 -0.10
N VAL A 17 14.58 2.00 -0.56
CA VAL A 17 14.31 0.62 -0.95
C VAL A 17 13.49 -0.19 0.07
N LEU A 18 13.75 -0.09 1.38
CA LEU A 18 13.01 -0.86 2.39
C LEU A 18 11.59 -0.33 2.59
N ASN A 19 11.36 0.99 2.50
CA ASN A 19 10.01 1.55 2.51
C ASN A 19 9.18 1.05 1.32
N TYR A 20 9.78 0.91 0.13
CA TYR A 20 9.09 0.31 -1.02
C TYR A 20 8.73 -1.17 -0.80
N LEU A 21 9.61 -1.94 -0.16
CA LEU A 21 9.31 -3.33 0.19
C LEU A 21 8.15 -3.44 1.18
N TRP A 22 8.13 -2.58 2.21
CA TRP A 22 7.02 -2.53 3.18
C TRP A 22 5.71 -2.15 2.51
N PHE A 23 5.72 -1.16 1.62
CA PHE A 23 4.53 -0.80 0.84
C PHE A 23 4.04 -1.94 -0.05
N PHE A 24 4.95 -2.67 -0.68
CA PHE A 24 4.57 -3.80 -1.54
C PHE A 24 3.96 -4.95 -0.72
N LEU A 25 4.57 -5.30 0.41
CA LEU A 25 4.00 -6.30 1.32
C LEU A 25 2.63 -5.86 1.83
N ALA A 26 2.51 -4.61 2.26
CA ALA A 26 1.26 -4.01 2.72
C ALA A 26 0.16 -4.13 1.63
N ALA A 27 0.49 -3.80 0.38
CA ALA A 27 -0.45 -3.91 -0.75
C ALA A 27 -0.89 -5.35 -0.98
N LEU A 28 0.03 -6.32 -0.90
CA LEU A 28 -0.30 -7.73 -1.08
C LEU A 28 -1.28 -8.22 0.01
N PHE A 29 -1.02 -7.87 1.27
CA PHE A 29 -1.90 -8.24 2.39
C PHE A 29 -3.26 -7.53 2.32
N GLU A 30 -3.30 -6.26 1.91
CA GLU A 30 -4.57 -5.54 1.74
C GLU A 30 -5.41 -6.18 0.62
N ILE A 31 -4.82 -6.37 -0.56
CA ILE A 31 -5.53 -6.97 -1.72
C ILE A 31 -5.99 -8.39 -1.38
N ALA A 32 -5.14 -9.22 -0.77
CA ALA A 32 -5.52 -10.57 -0.38
C ALA A 32 -6.67 -10.58 0.65
N GLY A 33 -6.63 -9.67 1.64
CA GLY A 33 -7.68 -9.55 2.64
C GLY A 33 -9.02 -9.11 2.04
N CYS A 34 -9.00 -8.08 1.20
CA CYS A 34 -10.16 -7.61 0.47
C CYS A 34 -10.72 -8.67 -0.49
N TYR A 35 -9.85 -9.41 -1.19
CA TYR A 35 -10.24 -10.48 -2.09
C TYR A 35 -10.88 -11.65 -1.34
N ALA A 36 -10.42 -11.98 -0.14
CA ALA A 36 -11.06 -12.99 0.70
C ALA A 36 -12.49 -12.60 1.12
N PHE A 37 -12.75 -11.31 1.39
CA PHE A 37 -14.12 -10.81 1.58
C PHE A 37 -14.96 -10.91 0.29
N TRP A 38 -14.36 -10.61 -0.86
CA TRP A 38 -15.02 -10.77 -2.16
C TRP A 38 -15.41 -12.22 -2.43
N LEU A 39 -14.52 -13.17 -2.14
CA LEU A 39 -14.79 -14.61 -2.23
C LEU A 39 -15.99 -15.03 -1.37
N TRP A 40 -16.05 -14.54 -0.13
CA TRP A 40 -17.15 -14.85 0.78
C TRP A 40 -18.47 -14.23 0.34
N LEU A 41 -18.51 -12.90 0.17
CA LEU A 41 -19.76 -12.16 -0.06
C LEU A 41 -20.29 -12.28 -1.48
N ARG A 42 -19.41 -12.35 -2.49
CA ARG A 42 -19.82 -12.36 -3.91
C ARG A 42 -19.71 -13.72 -4.58
N GLN A 43 -18.85 -14.62 -4.12
CA GLN A 43 -18.69 -15.96 -4.71
C GLN A 43 -19.28 -17.08 -3.84
N GLY A 44 -19.96 -16.74 -2.73
CA GLY A 44 -20.63 -17.71 -1.87
C GLY A 44 -19.69 -18.72 -1.20
N LYS A 45 -18.39 -18.40 -1.09
CA LYS A 45 -17.42 -19.23 -0.35
C LYS A 45 -17.76 -19.20 1.15
N SER A 46 -17.28 -20.20 1.89
CA SER A 46 -17.55 -20.30 3.34
C SER A 46 -17.10 -19.05 4.12
N ALA A 47 -17.84 -18.69 5.18
CA ALA A 47 -17.50 -17.60 6.10
C ALA A 47 -16.13 -17.81 6.79
N LEU A 48 -15.55 -19.01 6.73
CA LEU A 48 -14.19 -19.28 7.18
C LEU A 48 -13.13 -18.41 6.49
N TRP A 49 -13.42 -17.85 5.30
CA TRP A 49 -12.54 -16.89 4.62
C TRP A 49 -12.42 -15.54 5.32
N VAL A 50 -13.32 -15.20 6.23
CA VAL A 50 -13.27 -13.95 7.00
C VAL A 50 -12.08 -13.94 7.97
N ILE A 51 -11.72 -15.10 8.53
CA ILE A 51 -10.61 -15.21 9.48
C ILE A 51 -9.27 -14.81 8.83
N PRO A 52 -8.83 -15.43 7.71
CA PRO A 52 -7.61 -14.99 7.04
C PRO A 52 -7.74 -13.57 6.49
N ALA A 53 -8.94 -13.12 6.09
CA ALA A 53 -9.15 -11.75 5.62
C ALA A 53 -8.81 -10.71 6.70
N LEU A 54 -9.34 -10.89 7.91
CA LEU A 54 -9.11 -9.99 9.05
C LEU A 54 -7.65 -10.01 9.50
N ILE A 55 -7.02 -11.18 9.52
CA ILE A 55 -5.59 -11.30 9.83
C ILE A 55 -4.76 -10.52 8.80
N SER A 56 -5.08 -10.68 7.52
CA SER A 56 -4.40 -9.99 6.42
C SER A 56 -4.52 -8.47 6.54
N LEU A 57 -5.73 -7.94 6.80
CA LEU A 57 -5.96 -6.51 6.99
C LEU A 57 -5.26 -5.95 8.24
N THR A 58 -5.19 -6.74 9.31
CA THR A 58 -4.46 -6.36 10.52
C THR A 58 -2.95 -6.27 10.24
N LEU A 59 -2.39 -7.25 9.52
CA LEU A 59 -0.99 -7.25 9.10
C LEU A 59 -0.67 -6.06 8.20
N PHE A 60 -1.55 -5.74 7.25
CA PHE A 60 -1.46 -4.54 6.41
C PHE A 60 -1.31 -3.28 7.27
N ALA A 61 -2.21 -3.06 8.24
CA ALA A 61 -2.16 -1.89 9.10
C ALA A 61 -0.83 -1.83 9.88
N LEU A 62 -0.36 -2.97 10.42
CA LEU A 62 0.92 -3.04 11.13
C LEU A 62 2.11 -2.73 10.23
N LEU A 63 2.14 -3.27 9.01
CA LEU A 63 3.22 -3.03 8.04
C LEU A 63 3.27 -1.56 7.61
N LEU A 64 2.11 -0.95 7.41
CA LEU A 64 2.03 0.45 6.98
C LEU A 64 2.51 1.42 8.06
N THR A 65 2.37 1.08 9.35
CA THR A 65 2.98 1.87 10.45
C THR A 65 4.50 1.78 10.52
N ARG A 66 5.12 0.79 9.87
CA ARG A 66 6.59 0.66 9.79
C ARG A 66 7.20 1.55 8.70
N VAL A 67 6.37 2.13 7.84
CA VAL A 67 6.84 3.03 6.79
C VAL A 67 7.23 4.37 7.41
N GLU A 68 8.49 4.73 7.22
CA GLU A 68 8.99 6.03 7.66
C GLU A 68 8.60 7.12 6.64
N ALA A 69 7.61 7.93 7.02
CA ALA A 69 7.19 9.11 6.26
C ALA A 69 6.95 10.31 7.17
N ALA A 70 7.26 11.50 6.66
CA ALA A 70 7.10 12.76 7.41
C ALA A 70 5.65 13.03 7.86
N TYR A 71 4.66 12.51 7.11
CA TYR A 71 3.24 12.60 7.44
C TYR A 71 2.53 11.33 6.97
N ALA A 72 1.67 10.75 7.82
CA ALA A 72 0.93 9.53 7.50
C ALA A 72 0.10 9.66 6.21
N GLY A 73 -0.54 10.81 5.98
CA GLY A 73 -1.32 11.04 4.75
C GLY A 73 -0.49 10.98 3.46
N ARG A 74 0.78 11.39 3.50
CA ARG A 74 1.68 11.27 2.35
C ARG A 74 2.17 9.85 2.12
N ALA A 75 2.34 9.07 3.20
CA ALA A 75 2.59 7.64 3.08
C ALA A 75 1.42 6.93 2.40
N TYR A 76 0.17 7.23 2.79
CA TYR A 76 -1.02 6.65 2.16
C TYR A 76 -1.16 7.03 0.69
N ALA A 77 -0.85 8.28 0.32
CA ALA A 77 -0.88 8.70 -1.08
C ALA A 77 0.20 8.00 -1.93
N ALA A 78 1.42 7.87 -1.41
CA ALA A 78 2.49 7.11 -2.06
C ALA A 78 2.13 5.63 -2.23
N TYR A 79 1.63 5.04 -1.14
CA TYR A 79 1.14 3.67 -1.07
C TYR A 79 0.04 3.40 -2.10
N GLY A 80 -0.91 4.32 -2.28
CA GLY A 80 -2.00 4.18 -3.25
C GLY A 80 -1.51 3.95 -4.68
N GLY A 81 -0.39 4.55 -5.07
CA GLY A 81 0.25 4.27 -6.37
C GLY A 81 0.74 2.82 -6.50
N ILE A 82 1.41 2.31 -5.46
CA ILE A 82 1.89 0.92 -5.39
C ILE A 82 0.72 -0.06 -5.34
N TYR A 83 -0.33 0.27 -4.61
CA TYR A 83 -1.56 -0.51 -4.51
C TYR A 83 -2.23 -0.69 -5.88
N ILE A 84 -2.31 0.36 -6.70
CA ILE A 84 -2.90 0.28 -8.04
C ILE A 84 -2.08 -0.63 -8.95
N VAL A 85 -0.75 -0.52 -8.92
CA VAL A 85 0.14 -1.42 -9.67
C VAL A 85 -0.05 -2.88 -9.23
N ALA A 86 -0.07 -3.12 -7.92
CA ALA A 86 -0.28 -4.45 -7.35
C ALA A 86 -1.68 -5.01 -7.70
N SER A 87 -2.71 -4.16 -7.74
CA SER A 87 -4.08 -4.55 -8.08
C SER A 87 -4.20 -5.00 -9.54
N ILE A 88 -3.58 -4.27 -10.48
CA ILE A 88 -3.56 -4.70 -11.89
C ILE A 88 -2.74 -5.99 -12.06
N ALA A 89 -1.64 -6.14 -11.35
CA ALA A 89 -0.88 -7.40 -11.35
C ALA A 89 -1.71 -8.56 -10.78
N TRP A 90 -2.46 -8.33 -9.69
CA TRP A 90 -3.35 -9.32 -9.09
C TRP A 90 -4.46 -9.76 -10.04
N LEU A 91 -5.08 -8.81 -10.76
CA LEU A 91 -6.07 -9.07 -11.79
C LEU A 91 -5.52 -10.05 -12.86
N GLY A 92 -4.28 -9.83 -13.29
CA GLY A 92 -3.60 -10.70 -14.26
C GLY A 92 -3.23 -12.08 -13.71
N LEU A 93 -2.70 -12.13 -12.48
CA LEU A 93 -2.10 -13.34 -11.90
C LEU A 93 -3.12 -14.26 -11.20
N VAL A 94 -3.99 -13.68 -10.37
CA VAL A 94 -4.92 -14.43 -9.51
C VAL A 94 -6.26 -14.58 -10.19
N GLU A 95 -6.79 -13.50 -10.77
CA GLU A 95 -8.09 -13.53 -11.44
C GLU A 95 -7.98 -14.03 -12.88
N ARG A 96 -6.76 -14.17 -13.43
CA ARG A 96 -6.48 -14.65 -14.80
C ARG A 96 -7.15 -13.79 -15.89
N VAL A 97 -7.47 -12.52 -15.58
CA VAL A 97 -8.07 -11.56 -16.51
C VAL A 97 -6.99 -10.70 -17.12
N ARG A 98 -7.01 -10.52 -18.45
CA ARG A 98 -6.02 -9.66 -19.12
C ARG A 98 -6.36 -8.18 -18.87
N PRO A 99 -5.42 -7.38 -18.32
CA PRO A 99 -5.62 -5.95 -18.17
C PRO A 99 -5.87 -5.30 -19.54
N LEU A 100 -6.84 -4.41 -19.60
CA LEU A 100 -7.16 -3.64 -20.79
C LEU A 100 -6.15 -2.50 -20.99
N GLY A 101 -6.03 -2.01 -22.21
CA GLY A 101 -5.20 -0.83 -22.51
C GLY A 101 -5.63 0.42 -21.72
N THR A 102 -6.91 0.51 -21.38
CA THR A 102 -7.47 1.56 -20.50
C THR A 102 -6.96 1.45 -19.07
N ASP A 103 -6.74 0.24 -18.56
CA ASP A 103 -6.26 0.01 -17.19
C ASP A 103 -4.81 0.47 -17.06
N TRP A 104 -3.99 0.24 -18.09
CA TRP A 104 -2.62 0.74 -18.16
C TRP A 104 -2.53 2.26 -18.20
N LEU A 105 -3.42 2.93 -18.95
CA LEU A 105 -3.51 4.38 -18.93
C LEU A 105 -3.91 4.90 -17.55
N GLY A 106 -4.94 4.31 -16.92
CA GLY A 106 -5.37 4.67 -15.57
C GLY A 106 -4.26 4.50 -14.54
N LEU A 107 -3.52 3.39 -14.60
CA LEU A 107 -2.35 3.15 -13.75
C LEU A 107 -1.30 4.23 -13.92
N ALA A 108 -0.96 4.60 -15.17
CA ALA A 108 0.03 5.64 -15.43
C ALA A 108 -0.38 6.97 -14.80
N PHE A 109 -1.63 7.40 -14.96
CA PHE A 109 -2.15 8.63 -14.33
C PHE A 109 -2.09 8.57 -12.81
N CYS A 110 -2.47 7.45 -12.20
CA CYS A 110 -2.46 7.32 -10.75
C CYS A 110 -1.05 7.33 -10.17
N VAL A 111 -0.08 6.66 -10.83
CA VAL A 111 1.32 6.68 -10.44
C VAL A 111 1.91 8.09 -10.57
N ILE A 112 1.58 8.82 -11.64
CA ILE A 112 1.97 10.22 -11.81
C ILE A 112 1.38 11.07 -10.67
N GLY A 113 0.09 10.94 -10.37
CA GLY A 113 -0.57 11.65 -9.26
C GLY A 113 0.07 11.35 -7.90
N ALA A 114 0.34 10.08 -7.60
CA ALA A 114 1.02 9.66 -6.38
C ALA A 114 2.44 10.27 -6.28
N THR A 115 3.15 10.32 -7.42
CA THR A 115 4.47 10.95 -7.51
C THR A 115 4.38 12.46 -7.25
N ILE A 116 3.40 13.15 -7.82
CA ILE A 116 3.19 14.59 -7.58
C ILE A 116 2.93 14.86 -6.09
N ILE A 117 2.11 14.05 -5.42
CA ILE A 117 1.82 14.22 -3.98
C ILE A 117 3.08 14.00 -3.12
N LEU A 118 3.89 13.00 -3.48
CA LEU A 118 5.16 12.70 -2.84
C LEU A 118 6.18 13.84 -3.01
N LEU A 119 6.22 14.44 -4.20
CA LEU A 119 7.15 15.52 -4.53
C LEU A 119 6.64 16.90 -4.13
N GLY A 120 5.34 17.12 -3.98
CA GLY A 120 4.74 18.42 -3.60
C GLY A 120 5.47 19.20 -2.51
N PRO A 121 5.84 18.62 -1.34
CA PRO A 121 6.60 19.33 -0.31
C PRO A 121 7.96 19.87 -0.72
N ARG A 122 8.65 19.23 -1.68
CA ARG A 122 9.95 19.69 -2.16
C ARG A 122 9.86 20.81 -3.18
N TRP A 123 8.66 21.10 -3.71
CA TRP A 123 8.39 22.26 -4.57
C TRP A 123 7.90 23.48 -3.78
N SER A 124 7.12 23.27 -2.70
CA SER A 124 6.55 24.37 -1.92
C SER A 124 7.50 24.97 -0.87
N ALA A 125 8.68 24.40 -0.65
CA ALA A 125 9.68 24.90 0.29
C ALA A 125 10.65 25.92 -0.35
N SER A 126 10.18 26.71 -1.33
CA SER A 126 10.92 27.84 -1.91
C SER A 126 10.51 29.14 -1.25
#